data_AF-A0A7Z0QR17-F1
#
_entry.id   AF-A0A7Z0QR17-F1
#
_cell.length_a   1.000
_cell.length_b   1.000
_cell.length_c   1.000
_cell.angle_alpha   90.00
_cell.angle_beta   90.00
_cell.angle_gamma   90.00
#
_symmetry.space_group_name_H-M   'P 1'
#
loop_
_entity.id
_entity.type
_entity.pdbx_description
1 polymer ?
#
loop_
_entity_poly.entity_id
_entity_poly.type
_entity_poly.pdbx_seq_one_letter_code
_entity_poly.pdbx_strand_id
1 'polypeptide(L)'
;MRNPGRVDPAPQAWADALRAVVQVRRGHPHVSARPAPPPFEYVYRPPRSHDLQAIHERVLEADLLQRLPEVQAIDGMFALPRRLRYVTQECGEFGAFYRPADAEVVLCYETLRTLYERGQDQQRASRLAEDHPLRYTRANIRFIVLHETGHALVHLLDLPVTGRQEDAVDQLAAILMLRFAGVEETPAEVIANLRMAANWMLSDSTGAYDLEAYAAEHALGEQRYFNLQCLIYGTDPDSFAGMVDTGDLTAQRARGCARETRLISRAWLRLLLPHLAPGYEIYEDEAARYLEQ
;
A
#
# COMPACT_ATOMS: atom_id res chain seq x y z
N MET A 1 -27.74 12.18 -39.67
CA MET A 1 -26.32 11.79 -39.80
C MET A 1 -25.57 12.29 -38.56
N ARG A 2 -25.30 11.40 -37.60
CA ARG A 2 -24.42 11.68 -36.45
C ARG A 2 -23.08 11.02 -36.74
N ASN A 3 -22.00 11.78 -36.55
CA ASN A 3 -20.64 11.38 -36.88
C ASN A 3 -20.11 10.40 -35.80
N PRO A 4 -19.69 9.16 -36.12
CA PRO A 4 -19.38 8.13 -35.12
C PRO A 4 -17.93 8.18 -34.59
N GLY A 5 -17.27 9.34 -34.63
CA GLY A 5 -15.81 9.43 -34.42
C GLY A 5 -15.31 10.44 -33.38
N ARG A 6 -16.15 10.97 -32.49
CA ARG A 6 -15.70 11.86 -31.41
C ARG A 6 -15.97 11.21 -30.06
N VAL A 7 -14.90 10.71 -29.45
CA VAL A 7 -14.87 10.42 -28.01
C VAL A 7 -14.84 11.79 -27.32
N ASP A 8 -15.88 12.11 -26.56
CA ASP A 8 -15.88 13.31 -25.72
C ASP A 8 -14.73 13.19 -24.70
N PRO A 9 -13.96 14.27 -24.43
CA PRO A 9 -12.92 14.24 -23.42
C PRO A 9 -13.52 13.88 -22.06
N ALA A 10 -12.82 13.04 -21.29
CA ALA A 10 -13.23 12.67 -19.95
C ALA A 10 -13.50 13.94 -19.10
N PRO A 11 -14.54 13.94 -18.23
CA PRO A 11 -14.86 15.09 -17.39
C PRO A 11 -13.65 15.52 -16.55
N GLN A 12 -13.49 16.82 -16.29
CA GLN A 12 -12.38 17.39 -15.50
C GLN A 12 -12.18 16.69 -14.14
N ALA A 13 -13.25 16.18 -13.53
CA ALA A 13 -13.22 15.37 -12.30
C ALA A 13 -12.37 14.08 -12.44
N TRP A 14 -12.37 13.43 -13.61
CA TRP A 14 -11.50 12.28 -13.89
C TRP A 14 -10.03 12.68 -13.98
N ALA A 15 -9.73 13.86 -14.54
CA ALA A 15 -8.36 14.36 -14.59
C ALA A 15 -7.81 14.71 -13.20
N ASP A 16 -8.65 15.17 -12.27
CA ASP A 16 -8.25 15.53 -10.91
C ASP A 16 -8.08 14.31 -9.99
N ALA A 17 -8.92 13.26 -10.15
CA ALA A 17 -8.68 11.95 -9.54
C ALA A 17 -7.36 11.31 -10.03
N LEU A 18 -7.03 11.49 -11.32
CA LEU A 18 -5.75 11.06 -11.89
C LEU A 18 -4.55 11.88 -11.40
N ARG A 19 -4.73 13.12 -10.92
CA ARG A 19 -3.65 13.87 -10.24
C ARG A 19 -3.35 13.34 -8.84
N ALA A 20 -4.31 12.65 -8.21
CA ALA A 20 -4.09 11.99 -6.92
C ALA A 20 -3.24 10.73 -7.06
N VAL A 21 -3.24 10.07 -8.23
CA VAL A 21 -2.50 8.83 -8.52
C VAL A 21 -1.30 9.13 -9.43
N VAL A 22 -0.09 9.13 -8.89
CA VAL A 22 1.16 9.25 -9.66
C VAL A 22 1.45 7.93 -10.36
N GLN A 23 0.98 7.79 -11.60
CA GLN A 23 1.35 6.67 -12.45
C GLN A 23 2.88 6.56 -12.56
N VAL A 24 3.43 5.37 -12.32
CA VAL A 24 4.86 5.12 -12.42
C VAL A 24 5.34 5.48 -13.82
N ARG A 25 6.01 6.62 -13.95
CA ARG A 25 6.66 7.03 -15.20
C ARG A 25 8.06 6.44 -15.24
N ARG A 26 8.42 5.78 -16.34
CA ARG A 26 9.82 5.48 -16.63
C ARG A 26 10.59 6.80 -16.74
N GLY A 27 11.30 7.17 -15.68
CA GLY A 27 12.20 8.32 -15.68
C GLY A 27 13.30 8.09 -16.72
N HIS A 28 13.62 9.13 -17.50
CA HIS A 28 14.88 9.16 -18.23
C HIS A 28 15.98 9.43 -17.19
N PRO A 29 17.08 8.65 -17.17
CA PRO A 29 18.12 8.83 -16.16
C PRO A 29 18.77 10.21 -16.34
N HIS A 30 18.53 11.12 -15.39
CA HIS A 30 19.40 12.27 -15.20
C HIS A 30 20.70 11.76 -14.59
N VAL A 31 21.83 12.04 -15.26
CA VAL A 31 23.15 11.65 -14.78
C VAL A 31 23.51 12.50 -13.56
N SER A 32 23.22 11.98 -12.36
CA SER A 32 23.75 12.47 -11.10
C SER A 32 25.23 12.09 -10.97
N ALA A 33 26.06 13.02 -10.50
CA ALA A 33 27.49 12.79 -10.21
C ALA A 33 27.75 12.07 -8.88
N ARG A 34 26.72 11.81 -8.07
CA ARG A 34 26.81 11.04 -6.81
C ARG A 34 26.44 9.58 -7.07
N PRO A 35 27.16 8.60 -6.48
CA PRO A 35 26.83 7.19 -6.66
C PRO A 35 25.38 6.94 -6.25
N ALA A 36 24.61 6.26 -7.11
CA ALA A 36 23.24 5.90 -6.81
C ALA A 36 23.19 5.07 -5.51
N PRO A 37 22.17 5.27 -4.65
CA PRO A 37 21.99 4.42 -3.49
C PRO A 37 21.85 2.96 -3.96
N PRO A 38 22.23 1.98 -3.10
CA PRO A 38 22.02 0.60 -3.43
C PRO A 38 20.52 0.36 -3.69
N PRO A 39 20.13 -0.26 -4.81
CA PRO A 39 18.75 -0.69 -5.01
C PRO A 39 18.37 -1.68 -3.91
N PHE A 40 17.07 -1.88 -3.74
CA PHE A 40 16.55 -2.94 -2.87
C PHE A 40 17.08 -4.30 -3.31
N GLU A 41 17.13 -5.24 -2.36
CA GLU A 41 17.42 -6.64 -2.65
C GLU A 41 16.15 -7.47 -2.51
N TYR A 42 15.91 -8.39 -3.45
CA TYR A 42 14.76 -9.29 -3.41
C TYR A 42 15.25 -10.72 -3.21
N VAL A 43 14.77 -11.38 -2.16
CA VAL A 43 15.24 -12.70 -1.74
C VAL A 43 14.07 -13.65 -1.55
N TYR A 44 14.08 -14.75 -2.30
CA TYR A 44 13.07 -15.80 -2.21
C TYR A 44 13.71 -17.03 -1.56
N ARG A 45 13.53 -17.19 -0.24
CA ARG A 45 14.16 -18.30 0.52
C ARG A 45 13.34 -19.58 0.29
N PRO A 46 13.95 -20.71 -0.11
CA PRO A 46 13.20 -21.96 -0.26
C PRO A 46 12.67 -22.44 1.10
N PRO A 47 11.40 -22.87 1.19
CA PRO A 47 10.85 -23.42 2.42
C PRO A 47 11.43 -24.82 2.69
N ARG A 48 11.38 -25.24 3.96
CA ARG A 48 11.66 -26.61 4.39
C ARG A 48 10.42 -27.49 4.23
N SER A 49 9.24 -26.91 4.45
CA SER A 49 7.97 -27.63 4.39
C SER A 49 7.51 -27.87 2.95
N HIS A 50 7.19 -29.12 2.65
CA HIS A 50 6.85 -29.57 1.29
C HIS A 50 5.58 -28.92 0.73
N ASP A 51 4.59 -28.62 1.59
CA ASP A 51 3.34 -27.97 1.22
C ASP A 51 3.51 -26.49 0.82
N LEU A 52 4.59 -25.84 1.26
CA LEU A 52 4.91 -24.46 0.89
C LEU A 52 5.76 -24.36 -0.38
N GLN A 53 6.32 -25.48 -0.86
CA GLN A 53 7.24 -25.47 -2.00
C GLN A 53 6.58 -24.93 -3.28
N ALA A 54 5.32 -25.32 -3.53
CA ALA A 54 4.56 -24.83 -4.68
C ALA A 54 4.25 -23.32 -4.59
N ILE A 55 4.09 -22.77 -3.38
CA ILE A 55 3.92 -21.33 -3.17
C ILE A 55 5.23 -20.62 -3.49
N HIS A 56 6.35 -21.10 -2.95
CA HIS A 56 7.67 -20.56 -3.22
C HIS A 56 8.00 -20.51 -4.72
N GLU A 57 7.76 -21.60 -5.45
CA GLU A 57 7.98 -21.67 -6.90
C GLU A 57 7.18 -20.58 -7.63
N ARG A 58 5.89 -20.45 -7.33
CA ARG A 58 5.03 -19.41 -7.95
C ARG A 58 5.47 -17.99 -7.61
N VAL A 59 5.86 -17.76 -6.37
CA VAL A 59 6.32 -16.43 -5.90
C VAL A 59 7.62 -16.05 -6.61
N LEU A 60 8.54 -17.01 -6.75
CA LEU A 60 9.81 -16.84 -7.45
C LEU A 60 9.59 -16.60 -8.96
N GLU A 61 8.77 -17.42 -9.61
CA GLU A 61 8.43 -17.29 -11.04
C GLU A 61 7.73 -15.94 -11.35
N ALA A 62 6.83 -15.51 -10.46
CA ALA A 62 6.14 -14.24 -10.58
C ALA A 62 7.03 -13.04 -10.23
N ASP A 63 8.21 -13.27 -9.65
CA ASP A 63 9.07 -12.24 -9.07
C ASP A 63 8.26 -11.29 -8.16
N LEU A 64 7.48 -11.90 -7.26
CA LEU A 64 6.34 -11.27 -6.60
C LEU A 64 6.67 -9.92 -5.96
N LEU A 65 7.73 -9.87 -5.15
CA LEU A 65 8.10 -8.69 -4.35
C LEU A 65 8.58 -7.55 -5.24
N GLN A 66 9.48 -7.87 -6.17
CA GLN A 66 10.00 -6.90 -7.13
C GLN A 66 8.90 -6.45 -8.09
N ARG A 67 7.83 -7.20 -8.32
CA ARG A 67 6.72 -6.81 -9.21
C ARG A 67 5.52 -6.16 -8.53
N LEU A 68 5.63 -5.80 -7.25
CA LEU A 68 4.65 -4.92 -6.62
C LEU A 68 4.86 -3.48 -7.14
N PRO A 69 3.83 -2.83 -7.71
CA PRO A 69 3.98 -1.50 -8.31
C PRO A 69 4.60 -0.46 -7.38
N GLU A 70 4.16 -0.45 -6.12
CA GLU A 70 4.62 0.51 -5.12
C GLU A 70 6.06 0.27 -4.71
N VAL A 71 6.47 -0.99 -4.56
CA VAL A 71 7.84 -1.36 -4.22
C VAL A 71 8.78 -0.99 -5.37
N GLN A 72 8.39 -1.26 -6.62
CA GLN A 72 9.16 -0.79 -7.79
C GLN A 72 9.28 0.73 -7.84
N ALA A 73 8.20 1.44 -7.52
CA ALA A 73 8.17 2.89 -7.62
C ALA A 73 9.16 3.55 -6.66
N ILE A 74 9.33 2.98 -5.45
CA ILE A 74 10.21 3.54 -4.42
C ILE A 74 11.61 2.90 -4.37
N ASP A 75 11.88 1.87 -5.20
CA ASP A 75 13.20 1.24 -5.29
C ASP A 75 14.24 2.26 -5.78
N GLY A 76 15.27 2.50 -4.95
CA GLY A 76 16.29 3.51 -5.18
C GLY A 76 15.84 4.97 -4.94
N MET A 77 14.57 5.21 -4.59
CA MET A 77 14.04 6.56 -4.37
C MET A 77 14.65 7.25 -3.14
N PHE A 78 15.01 6.49 -2.12
CA PHE A 78 15.52 7.02 -0.86
C PHE A 78 17.00 6.67 -0.64
N ALA A 79 17.76 7.62 -0.11
CA ALA A 79 19.14 7.44 0.32
C ALA A 79 19.21 6.67 1.64
N LEU A 80 18.92 5.36 1.59
CA LEU A 80 18.95 4.49 2.77
C LEU A 80 20.39 4.24 3.25
N PRO A 81 20.67 4.30 4.57
CA PRO A 81 22.00 4.02 5.11
C PRO A 81 22.41 2.54 5.00
N ARG A 82 21.43 1.66 4.82
CA ARG A 82 21.61 0.23 4.60
C ARG A 82 20.71 -0.23 3.46
N ARG A 83 21.15 -1.24 2.71
CA ARG A 83 20.31 -1.88 1.70
C ARG A 83 19.13 -2.56 2.37
N LEU A 84 17.92 -2.13 2.03
CA LEU A 84 16.67 -2.80 2.43
C LEU A 84 16.47 -4.04 1.57
N ARG A 85 16.13 -5.17 2.22
CA ARG A 85 15.88 -6.45 1.56
C ARG A 85 14.41 -6.83 1.73
N TYR A 86 13.76 -7.22 0.65
CA TYR A 86 12.44 -7.83 0.66
C TYR A 86 12.62 -9.34 0.58
N VAL A 87 12.05 -10.07 1.52
CA VAL A 87 12.28 -11.50 1.69
C VAL A 87 10.96 -12.24 1.73
N THR A 88 10.81 -13.31 0.95
CA THR A 88 9.82 -14.34 1.25
C THR A 88 10.46 -15.56 1.88
N GLN A 89 9.82 -16.13 2.89
CA GLN A 89 10.31 -17.33 3.56
C GLN A 89 9.19 -18.08 4.27
N GLU A 90 9.47 -19.30 4.69
CA GLU A 90 8.67 -20.00 5.69
C GLU A 90 8.90 -19.39 7.08
N CYS A 91 7.82 -19.18 7.83
CA CYS A 91 7.86 -18.59 9.17
C CYS A 91 7.30 -19.52 10.26
N GLY A 92 6.53 -20.55 9.88
CA GLY A 92 5.78 -21.41 10.78
C GLY A 92 4.38 -20.86 11.12
N GLU A 93 4.12 -19.59 10.84
CA GLU A 93 2.84 -18.94 11.10
C GLU A 93 2.51 -17.87 10.05
N PHE A 94 1.24 -17.47 10.02
CA PHE A 94 0.78 -16.33 9.23
C PHE A 94 1.42 -15.04 9.75
N GLY A 95 2.01 -14.24 8.87
CA GLY A 95 2.54 -12.93 9.22
C GLY A 95 3.39 -12.25 8.14
N ALA A 96 3.71 -11.01 8.43
CA ALA A 96 4.82 -10.29 7.83
C ALA A 96 5.46 -9.46 8.96
N PHE A 97 6.73 -9.11 8.80
CA PHE A 97 7.41 -8.29 9.80
C PHE A 97 8.65 -7.63 9.20
N TYR A 98 8.97 -6.45 9.70
CA TYR A 98 10.26 -5.82 9.52
C TYR A 98 11.27 -6.29 10.58
N ARG A 99 12.48 -6.68 10.15
CA ARG A 99 13.62 -7.01 11.02
C ARG A 99 14.68 -5.89 10.99
N PRO A 100 14.76 -5.03 12.02
CA PRO A 100 15.72 -3.94 12.08
C PRO A 100 17.19 -4.37 12.00
N ALA A 101 17.52 -5.51 12.61
CA ALA A 101 18.89 -6.03 12.67
C ALA A 101 19.46 -6.27 11.26
N ASP A 102 18.66 -6.82 10.36
CA ASP A 102 19.07 -7.22 9.01
C ASP A 102 18.58 -6.26 7.91
N ALA A 103 17.73 -5.28 8.26
CA ALA A 103 17.00 -4.44 7.32
C ALA A 103 16.21 -5.30 6.32
N GLU A 104 15.41 -6.25 6.84
CA GLU A 104 14.59 -7.16 6.04
C GLU A 104 13.09 -6.89 6.26
N VAL A 105 12.35 -6.64 5.19
CA VAL A 105 10.89 -6.79 5.15
C VAL A 105 10.59 -8.23 4.77
N VAL A 106 9.97 -8.98 5.67
CA VAL A 106 9.74 -10.41 5.50
C VAL A 106 8.25 -10.68 5.31
N LEU A 107 7.90 -11.39 4.23
CA LEU A 107 6.57 -11.91 3.95
C LEU A 107 6.57 -13.44 4.07
N CYS A 108 5.77 -13.98 4.96
CA CYS A 108 5.70 -15.42 5.20
C CYS A 108 4.89 -16.13 4.09
N TYR A 109 5.32 -17.32 3.64
CA TYR A 109 4.57 -18.10 2.65
C TYR A 109 3.19 -18.52 3.17
N GLU A 110 3.07 -18.72 4.48
CA GLU A 110 1.82 -18.99 5.19
C GLU A 110 0.81 -17.86 4.99
N THR A 111 1.27 -16.60 4.93
CA THR A 111 0.43 -15.43 4.64
C THR A 111 -0.18 -15.51 3.27
N LEU A 112 0.62 -15.87 2.26
CA LEU A 112 0.12 -16.06 0.89
C LEU A 112 -0.91 -17.19 0.81
N ARG A 113 -0.66 -18.31 1.49
CA ARG A 113 -1.61 -19.43 1.58
C ARG A 113 -2.94 -18.99 2.18
N THR A 114 -2.91 -18.41 3.38
CA THR A 114 -4.12 -18.02 4.11
C THR A 114 -4.92 -16.95 3.38
N LEU A 115 -4.25 -15.97 2.76
CA LEU A 115 -4.92 -14.96 1.95
C LEU A 115 -5.60 -15.58 0.73
N TYR A 116 -4.93 -16.51 0.06
CA TYR A 116 -5.51 -17.20 -1.10
C TYR A 116 -6.72 -18.04 -0.71
N GLU A 117 -6.62 -18.82 0.37
CA GLU A 117 -7.72 -19.64 0.91
C GLU A 117 -8.93 -18.78 1.29
N ARG A 118 -8.72 -17.68 2.02
CA ARG A 118 -9.80 -16.74 2.36
C ARG A 118 -10.40 -16.09 1.12
N GLY A 119 -9.57 -15.79 0.11
CA GLY A 119 -10.05 -15.34 -1.20
C GLY A 119 -10.95 -16.38 -1.88
N GLN A 120 -10.61 -17.67 -1.81
CA GLN A 120 -11.48 -18.74 -2.32
C GLN A 120 -12.80 -18.83 -1.55
N ASP A 121 -12.76 -18.67 -0.22
CA ASP A 121 -13.97 -18.71 0.58
C ASP A 121 -14.92 -17.55 0.23
N GLN A 122 -14.40 -16.34 0.06
CA GLN A 122 -15.19 -15.19 -0.42
C GLN A 122 -15.75 -15.43 -1.82
N GLN A 123 -14.92 -15.97 -2.73
CA GLN A 123 -15.36 -16.30 -4.08
C GLN A 123 -16.54 -17.26 -4.06
N ARG A 124 -16.48 -18.33 -3.26
CA ARG A 124 -17.57 -19.30 -3.15
C ARG A 124 -18.81 -18.70 -2.48
N ALA A 125 -18.63 -17.96 -1.38
CA ALA A 125 -19.73 -17.40 -0.61
C ALA A 125 -20.53 -16.34 -1.39
N SER A 126 -19.84 -15.50 -2.16
CA SER A 126 -20.45 -14.36 -2.86
C SER A 126 -20.51 -14.52 -4.38
N ARG A 127 -20.14 -15.70 -4.91
CA ARG A 127 -20.08 -16.02 -6.37
C ARG A 127 -19.29 -14.99 -7.16
N LEU A 128 -18.11 -14.64 -6.66
CA LEU A 128 -17.22 -13.67 -7.29
C LEU A 128 -16.49 -14.28 -8.50
N ALA A 129 -15.81 -13.43 -9.27
CA ALA A 129 -15.05 -13.83 -10.45
C ALA A 129 -13.98 -14.90 -10.15
N GLU A 130 -13.60 -15.67 -11.16
CA GLU A 130 -12.66 -16.79 -11.04
C GLU A 130 -11.28 -16.37 -10.48
N ASP A 131 -10.85 -15.16 -10.83
CA ASP A 131 -9.57 -14.57 -10.44
C ASP A 131 -9.59 -13.89 -9.05
N HIS A 132 -10.74 -13.85 -8.37
CA HIS A 132 -10.91 -13.20 -7.07
C HIS A 132 -9.89 -13.64 -6.01
N PRO A 133 -9.56 -14.94 -5.83
CA PRO A 133 -8.59 -15.35 -4.82
C PRO A 133 -7.20 -14.75 -5.04
N LEU A 134 -6.77 -14.66 -6.29
CA LEU A 134 -5.49 -14.05 -6.64
C LEU A 134 -5.52 -12.53 -6.45
N ARG A 135 -6.60 -11.87 -6.90
CA ARG A 135 -6.78 -10.42 -6.70
C ARG A 135 -6.80 -10.05 -5.21
N TYR A 136 -7.53 -10.81 -4.41
CA TYR A 136 -7.58 -10.64 -2.96
C TYR A 136 -6.21 -10.81 -2.30
N THR A 137 -5.49 -11.87 -2.67
CA THR A 137 -4.13 -12.12 -2.18
C THR A 137 -3.22 -10.95 -2.53
N ARG A 138 -3.21 -10.52 -3.80
CA ARG A 138 -2.35 -9.43 -4.29
C ARG A 138 -2.65 -8.09 -3.60
N ALA A 139 -3.92 -7.76 -3.42
CA ALA A 139 -4.33 -6.54 -2.75
C ALA A 139 -3.85 -6.49 -1.29
N ASN A 140 -4.03 -7.59 -0.56
CA ASN A 140 -3.64 -7.67 0.84
C ASN A 140 -2.12 -7.66 1.02
N ILE A 141 -1.35 -8.40 0.20
CA ILE A 141 0.11 -8.38 0.34
C ILE A 141 0.73 -7.04 -0.01
N ARG A 142 0.13 -6.25 -0.92
CA ARG A 142 0.61 -4.89 -1.23
C ARG A 142 0.53 -4.04 0.03
N PHE A 143 -0.63 -4.04 0.67
CA PHE A 143 -0.81 -3.31 1.92
C PHE A 143 0.13 -3.80 3.03
N ILE A 144 0.19 -5.11 3.26
CA ILE A 144 1.02 -5.73 4.32
C ILE A 144 2.52 -5.43 4.08
N VAL A 145 3.03 -5.65 2.87
CA VAL A 145 4.44 -5.39 2.56
C VAL A 145 4.78 -3.90 2.67
N LEU A 146 3.85 -3.01 2.29
CA LEU A 146 4.06 -1.56 2.42
C LEU A 146 3.96 -1.08 3.86
N HIS A 147 3.14 -1.73 4.69
CA HIS A 147 3.10 -1.49 6.13
C HIS A 147 4.47 -1.80 6.76
N GLU A 148 5.03 -2.99 6.49
CA GLU A 148 6.39 -3.35 6.93
C GLU A 148 7.48 -2.46 6.32
N THR A 149 7.28 -2.03 5.07
CA THR A 149 8.16 -1.03 4.44
C THR A 149 8.12 0.30 5.22
N GLY A 150 6.96 0.69 5.74
CA GLY A 150 6.84 1.87 6.60
C GLY A 150 7.67 1.75 7.86
N HIS A 151 7.66 0.59 8.54
CA HIS A 151 8.58 0.33 9.65
C HIS A 151 10.05 0.44 9.23
N ALA A 152 10.39 -0.11 8.07
CA ALA A 152 11.74 -0.04 7.53
C ALA A 152 12.18 1.40 7.28
N LEU A 153 11.33 2.23 6.66
CA LEU A 153 11.65 3.63 6.38
C LEU A 153 11.76 4.46 7.66
N VAL A 154 10.85 4.27 8.62
CA VAL A 154 10.93 4.95 9.93
C VAL A 154 12.25 4.62 10.63
N HIS A 155 12.62 3.35 10.69
CA HIS A 155 13.85 2.92 11.36
C HIS A 155 15.12 3.34 10.60
N LEU A 156 15.17 3.11 9.28
CA LEU A 156 16.39 3.37 8.49
C LEU A 156 16.65 4.85 8.27
N LEU A 157 15.62 5.69 8.21
CA LEU A 157 15.75 7.13 8.00
C LEU A 157 15.66 7.94 9.30
N ASP A 158 15.48 7.27 10.45
CA ASP A 158 15.30 7.88 11.77
C ASP A 158 14.15 8.92 11.76
N LEU A 159 13.01 8.51 11.19
CA LEU A 159 11.85 9.41 11.05
C LEU A 159 11.13 9.56 12.39
N PRO A 160 10.79 10.80 12.82
CA PRO A 160 10.05 11.01 14.05
C PRO A 160 8.62 10.49 13.95
N VAL A 161 8.19 9.75 14.97
CA VAL A 161 6.81 9.29 15.15
C VAL A 161 6.31 9.72 16.53
N THR A 162 5.31 10.61 16.57
CA THR A 162 4.78 11.18 17.82
C THR A 162 3.48 10.53 18.29
N GLY A 163 3.03 9.47 17.61
CA GLY A 163 1.79 8.74 17.89
C GLY A 163 2.02 7.23 17.82
N ARG A 164 0.95 6.46 17.55
CA ARG A 164 1.07 5.02 17.32
C ARG A 164 1.76 4.79 15.97
N GLN A 165 2.90 4.11 15.98
CA GLN A 165 3.67 3.86 14.76
C GLN A 165 2.86 3.01 13.77
N GLU A 166 2.15 2.00 14.25
CA GLU A 166 1.23 1.16 13.47
C GLU A 166 0.26 1.96 12.61
N ASP A 167 -0.42 2.94 13.22
CA ASP A 167 -1.38 3.78 12.50
C ASP A 167 -0.66 4.68 11.48
N ALA A 168 0.55 5.14 11.80
CA ALA A 168 1.34 5.95 10.89
C ALA A 168 1.80 5.13 9.67
N VAL A 169 2.26 3.89 9.85
CA VAL A 169 2.72 3.05 8.74
C VAL A 169 1.56 2.49 7.91
N ASP A 170 0.38 2.29 8.51
CA ASP A 170 -0.87 2.05 7.76
C ASP A 170 -1.21 3.21 6.82
N GLN A 171 -1.07 4.44 7.31
CA GLN A 171 -1.27 5.64 6.50
C GLN A 171 -0.30 5.71 5.34
N LEU A 172 0.98 5.41 5.59
CA LEU A 172 1.99 5.40 4.54
C LEU A 172 1.68 4.31 3.49
N ALA A 173 1.33 3.10 3.92
CA ALA A 173 0.97 2.01 3.03
C ALA A 173 -0.21 2.41 2.11
N ALA A 174 -1.26 3.00 2.69
CA ALA A 174 -2.39 3.50 1.93
C ALA A 174 -2.00 4.61 0.94
N ILE A 175 -1.17 5.57 1.37
CA ILE A 175 -0.67 6.64 0.49
C ILE A 175 0.15 6.07 -0.66
N LEU A 176 1.05 5.13 -0.40
CA LEU A 176 1.88 4.52 -1.45
C LEU A 176 1.00 3.78 -2.47
N MET A 177 -0.02 3.04 -2.03
CA MET A 177 -0.96 2.39 -2.96
C MET A 177 -1.79 3.40 -3.77
N LEU A 178 -2.26 4.48 -3.13
CA LEU A 178 -2.99 5.56 -3.80
C LEU A 178 -2.11 6.31 -4.80
N ARG A 179 -0.81 6.49 -4.48
CA ARG A 179 0.11 7.29 -5.29
C ARG A 179 0.76 6.46 -6.38
N PHE A 180 1.17 5.22 -6.14
CA PHE A 180 1.99 4.43 -7.05
C PHE A 180 1.24 3.20 -7.57
N ALA A 181 0.08 3.45 -8.17
CA ALA A 181 -0.69 2.41 -8.85
C ALA A 181 0.09 1.79 -10.02
N GLY A 182 -0.23 0.53 -10.35
CA GLY A 182 0.29 -0.09 -11.57
C GLY A 182 -0.15 0.70 -12.81
N VAL A 183 0.68 0.70 -13.85
CA VAL A 183 0.42 1.45 -15.11
C VAL A 183 -0.91 1.05 -15.78
N GLU A 184 -1.33 -0.20 -15.56
CA GLU A 184 -2.58 -0.76 -16.09
C GLU A 184 -3.75 -0.67 -15.10
N GLU A 185 -3.50 -0.22 -13.86
CA GLU A 185 -4.54 -0.13 -12.83
C GLU A 185 -5.30 1.19 -12.92
N THR A 186 -6.62 1.07 -13.05
CA THR A 186 -7.54 2.20 -12.93
C THR A 186 -7.65 2.66 -11.47
N PRO A 187 -8.00 3.94 -11.22
CA PRO A 187 -8.27 4.41 -9.85
C PRO A 187 -9.31 3.56 -9.11
N ALA A 188 -10.34 3.07 -9.82
CA ALA A 188 -11.35 2.20 -9.23
C ALA A 188 -10.76 0.87 -8.72
N GLU A 189 -9.79 0.29 -9.44
CA GLU A 189 -9.10 -0.93 -9.02
C GLU A 189 -8.18 -0.70 -7.83
N VAL A 190 -7.45 0.41 -7.80
CA VAL A 190 -6.61 0.80 -6.64
C VAL A 190 -7.47 0.90 -5.38
N ILE A 191 -8.61 1.55 -5.50
CA ILE A 191 -9.55 1.74 -4.38
C ILE A 191 -10.18 0.41 -3.98
N ALA A 192 -10.56 -0.44 -4.94
CA ALA A 192 -11.05 -1.79 -4.65
C ALA A 192 -9.98 -2.64 -3.92
N ASN A 193 -8.71 -2.53 -4.30
CA ASN A 193 -7.60 -3.21 -3.65
C ASN A 193 -7.42 -2.73 -2.20
N LEU A 194 -7.41 -1.42 -1.98
CA LEU A 194 -7.34 -0.85 -0.62
C LEU A 194 -8.55 -1.24 0.23
N ARG A 195 -9.75 -1.30 -0.34
CA ARG A 195 -10.94 -1.78 0.37
C ARG A 195 -10.85 -3.26 0.72
N MET A 196 -10.27 -4.10 -0.14
CA MET A 196 -10.03 -5.52 0.21
C MET A 196 -9.06 -5.64 1.39
N ALA A 197 -7.99 -4.83 1.41
CA ALA A 197 -7.06 -4.78 2.54
C ALA A 197 -7.69 -4.21 3.82
N ALA A 198 -8.54 -3.18 3.71
CA ALA A 198 -9.28 -2.66 4.87
C ALA A 198 -10.25 -3.69 5.42
N ASN A 199 -11.04 -4.37 4.57
CA ASN A 199 -11.99 -5.39 4.99
C ASN A 199 -11.31 -6.59 5.67
N TRP A 200 -10.07 -6.90 5.31
CA TRP A 200 -9.29 -7.91 6.03
C TRP A 200 -9.15 -7.59 7.52
N MET A 201 -9.00 -6.32 7.89
CA MET A 201 -8.87 -5.90 9.30
C MET A 201 -10.12 -6.20 10.12
N LEU A 202 -11.26 -6.42 9.46
CA LEU A 202 -12.51 -6.81 10.09
C LEU A 202 -12.69 -8.33 10.16
N SER A 203 -11.76 -9.14 9.63
CA SER A 203 -11.98 -10.58 9.48
C SER A 203 -12.18 -11.30 10.81
N ASP A 204 -11.48 -10.83 11.84
CA ASP A 204 -11.47 -11.43 13.18
C ASP A 204 -12.21 -10.51 14.18
N SER A 205 -12.91 -9.49 13.66
CA SER A 205 -13.73 -8.56 14.44
C SER A 205 -14.92 -9.29 15.06
N THR A 206 -15.03 -9.21 16.39
CA THR A 206 -16.18 -9.71 17.14
C THR A 206 -17.03 -8.57 17.72
N GLY A 207 -16.51 -7.34 17.71
CA GLY A 207 -17.08 -6.21 18.46
C GLY A 207 -16.93 -6.34 19.99
N ALA A 208 -16.26 -7.39 20.47
CA ALA A 208 -16.06 -7.67 21.89
C ALA A 208 -14.55 -7.73 22.19
N TYR A 209 -14.06 -6.76 22.95
CA TYR A 209 -12.63 -6.62 23.25
C TYR A 209 -12.36 -6.76 24.75
N ASP A 210 -11.30 -7.49 25.07
CA ASP A 210 -10.72 -7.53 26.41
C ASP A 210 -9.66 -6.42 26.58
N LEU A 211 -9.04 -6.37 27.77
CA LEU A 211 -8.01 -5.38 28.08
C LEU A 211 -6.72 -5.59 27.25
N GLU A 212 -6.44 -6.81 26.80
CA GLU A 212 -5.26 -7.10 25.98
C GLU A 212 -5.43 -6.49 24.59
N ALA A 213 -6.61 -6.60 23.98
CA ALA A 213 -6.93 -5.95 22.71
C ALA A 213 -6.77 -4.42 22.76
N TYR A 214 -7.10 -3.78 23.89
CA TYR A 214 -6.88 -2.33 24.07
C TYR A 214 -5.40 -1.97 24.33
N ALA A 215 -4.61 -2.89 24.90
CA ALA A 215 -3.19 -2.69 25.19
C ALA A 215 -2.27 -3.08 24.02
N ALA A 216 -2.81 -3.72 22.98
CA ALA A 216 -2.06 -4.19 21.83
C ALA A 216 -1.35 -3.05 21.07
N GLU A 217 -0.27 -3.41 20.36
CA GLU A 217 0.53 -2.50 19.53
C GLU A 217 -0.25 -1.98 18.32
N HIS A 218 -1.06 -2.82 17.67
CA HIS A 218 -1.99 -2.37 16.64
C HIS A 218 -3.28 -1.81 17.26
N ALA A 219 -3.84 -0.77 16.64
CA ALA A 219 -5.20 -0.34 16.96
C ALA A 219 -6.22 -1.43 16.63
N LEU A 220 -7.44 -1.32 17.18
CA LEU A 220 -8.51 -2.27 16.90
C LEU A 220 -8.79 -2.32 15.40
N GLY A 221 -9.11 -3.51 14.87
CA GLY A 221 -9.29 -3.72 13.42
C GLY A 221 -10.31 -2.77 12.78
N GLU A 222 -11.35 -2.41 13.53
CA GLU A 222 -12.41 -1.49 13.15
C GLU A 222 -11.93 -0.04 13.11
N GLN A 223 -11.03 0.35 14.02
CA GLN A 223 -10.40 1.66 13.99
C GLN A 223 -9.50 1.78 12.75
N ARG A 224 -8.68 0.75 12.50
CA ARG A 224 -7.81 0.70 11.31
C ARG A 224 -8.62 0.70 10.02
N TYR A 225 -9.70 -0.08 9.96
CA TYR A 225 -10.67 -0.08 8.85
C TYR A 225 -11.20 1.33 8.57
N PHE A 226 -11.78 2.01 9.57
CA PHE A 226 -12.35 3.34 9.33
C PHE A 226 -11.28 4.42 9.04
N ASN A 227 -10.04 4.25 9.51
CA ASN A 227 -8.93 5.12 9.13
C ASN A 227 -8.58 4.96 7.65
N LEU A 228 -8.48 3.73 7.15
CA LEU A 228 -8.25 3.45 5.73
C LEU A 228 -9.39 3.95 4.84
N GLN A 229 -10.65 3.67 5.22
CA GLN A 229 -11.82 4.16 4.50
C GLN A 229 -11.85 5.69 4.45
N CYS A 230 -11.41 6.37 5.52
CA CYS A 230 -11.29 7.82 5.55
C CYS A 230 -10.19 8.32 4.61
N LEU A 231 -9.02 7.67 4.56
CA LEU A 231 -7.95 8.02 3.61
C LEU A 231 -8.42 7.91 2.16
N ILE A 232 -9.07 6.78 1.82
CA ILE A 232 -9.70 6.51 0.52
C ILE A 232 -10.71 7.60 0.17
N TYR A 233 -11.73 7.81 1.01
CA TYR A 233 -12.79 8.79 0.78
C TYR A 233 -12.25 10.22 0.65
N GLY A 234 -11.25 10.58 1.46
CA GLY A 234 -10.67 11.91 1.45
C GLY A 234 -9.84 12.26 0.20
N THR A 235 -9.58 11.30 -0.70
CA THR A 235 -8.96 11.59 -2.00
C THR A 235 -9.89 12.32 -2.95
N ASP A 236 -11.17 11.91 -3.00
CA ASP A 236 -12.22 12.51 -3.81
C ASP A 236 -13.61 12.24 -3.17
N PRO A 237 -14.02 13.08 -2.21
CA PRO A 237 -15.29 12.91 -1.51
C PRO A 237 -16.53 12.87 -2.42
N ASP A 238 -16.48 13.55 -3.56
CA ASP A 238 -17.59 13.61 -4.51
C ASP A 238 -17.73 12.28 -5.25
N SER A 239 -16.62 11.73 -5.76
CA SER A 239 -16.60 10.42 -6.42
C SER A 239 -16.87 9.26 -5.46
N PHE A 240 -16.53 9.40 -4.17
CA PHE A 240 -16.72 8.38 -3.15
C PHE A 240 -17.92 8.60 -2.22
N ALA A 241 -18.85 9.49 -2.57
CA ALA A 241 -20.06 9.75 -1.79
C ALA A 241 -20.82 8.46 -1.42
N GLY A 242 -20.87 7.48 -2.34
CA GLY A 242 -21.51 6.20 -2.14
C GLY A 242 -20.97 5.36 -0.97
N MET A 243 -19.72 5.59 -0.51
CA MET A 243 -19.18 4.92 0.68
C MET A 243 -19.96 5.26 1.96
N VAL A 244 -20.55 6.46 2.01
CA VAL A 244 -21.41 6.87 3.13
C VAL A 244 -22.76 6.17 3.02
N ASP A 245 -23.30 6.09 1.80
CA ASP A 245 -24.61 5.47 1.55
C ASP A 245 -24.61 3.96 1.80
N THR A 246 -23.50 3.27 1.50
CA THR A 246 -23.33 1.82 1.71
C THR A 246 -22.91 1.45 3.14
N GLY A 247 -22.62 2.43 3.98
CA GLY A 247 -22.18 2.21 5.37
C GLY A 247 -20.70 1.85 5.53
N ASP A 248 -19.91 1.90 4.45
CA ASP A 248 -18.45 1.73 4.48
C ASP A 248 -17.75 2.83 5.30
N LEU A 249 -18.39 4.01 5.41
CA LEU A 249 -17.92 5.14 6.20
C LEU A 249 -19.10 5.86 6.84
N THR A 250 -19.01 6.19 8.14
CA THR A 250 -20.07 6.97 8.77
C THR A 250 -20.06 8.42 8.27
N ALA A 251 -21.24 9.02 8.12
CA ALA A 251 -21.37 10.43 7.72
C ALA A 251 -20.60 11.38 8.66
N GLN A 252 -20.46 11.02 9.94
CA GLN A 252 -19.66 11.78 10.89
C GLN A 252 -18.16 11.70 10.61
N ARG A 253 -17.62 10.50 10.33
CA ARG A 253 -16.21 10.30 9.99
C ARG A 253 -15.86 11.02 8.68
N ALA A 254 -16.71 10.88 7.66
CA ALA A 254 -16.54 11.45 6.33
C ALA A 254 -16.26 12.96 6.33
N ARG A 255 -16.91 13.74 7.22
CA ARG A 255 -16.75 15.21 7.30
C ARG A 255 -15.29 15.68 7.45
N GLY A 256 -14.44 14.89 8.09
CA GLY A 256 -13.04 15.24 8.33
C GLY A 256 -12.05 14.71 7.29
N CYS A 257 -12.46 13.74 6.48
CA CYS A 257 -11.54 12.88 5.74
C CYS A 257 -10.73 13.61 4.67
N ALA A 258 -11.33 14.50 3.89
CA ALA A 258 -10.60 15.28 2.90
C ALA A 258 -9.49 16.17 3.50
N ARG A 259 -9.69 16.67 4.73
CA ARG A 259 -8.64 17.42 5.46
C ARG A 259 -7.59 16.48 6.02
N GLU A 260 -8.02 15.35 6.57
CA GLU A 260 -7.15 14.34 7.16
C GLU A 260 -6.21 13.71 6.12
N THR A 261 -6.73 13.23 4.98
CA THR A 261 -5.92 12.68 3.89
C THR A 261 -4.86 13.67 3.40
N ARG A 262 -5.22 14.96 3.25
CA ARG A 262 -4.27 16.02 2.87
C ARG A 262 -3.21 16.24 3.95
N LEU A 263 -3.60 16.33 5.21
CA LEU A 263 -2.67 16.53 6.32
C LEU A 263 -1.63 15.39 6.38
N ILE A 264 -2.11 14.15 6.33
CA ILE A 264 -1.29 12.95 6.42
C ILE A 264 -0.37 12.83 5.19
N SER A 265 -0.89 13.04 3.98
CA SER A 265 -0.09 13.04 2.75
C SER A 265 1.06 14.05 2.82
N ARG A 266 0.77 15.27 3.30
CA ARG A 266 1.79 16.33 3.44
C ARG A 266 2.77 16.04 4.57
N ALA A 267 2.34 15.37 5.64
CA ALA A 267 3.23 14.98 6.73
C ALA A 267 4.25 13.94 6.24
N TRP A 268 3.78 12.85 5.62
CA TRP A 268 4.67 11.83 5.05
C TRP A 268 5.58 12.38 3.97
N LEU A 269 5.07 13.26 3.10
CA LEU A 269 5.90 13.92 2.10
C LEU A 269 7.02 14.76 2.75
N ARG A 270 6.72 15.57 3.77
CA ARG A 270 7.75 16.34 4.49
C ARG A 270 8.78 15.46 5.20
N LEU A 271 8.36 14.30 5.72
CA LEU A 271 9.25 13.35 6.37
C LEU A 271 10.19 12.66 5.38
N LEU A 272 9.70 12.34 4.17
CA LEU A 272 10.45 11.55 3.20
C LEU A 272 11.32 12.38 2.25
N LEU A 273 10.89 13.61 1.92
CA LEU A 273 11.60 14.48 0.97
C LEU A 273 13.09 14.70 1.29
N PRO A 274 13.49 14.98 2.55
CA PRO A 274 14.91 15.19 2.87
C PRO A 274 15.80 13.97 2.63
N HIS A 275 15.21 12.80 2.43
CA HIS A 275 15.91 11.54 2.25
C HIS A 275 15.87 11.02 0.80
N LEU A 276 15.42 11.84 -0.16
CA LEU A 276 15.47 11.45 -1.56
C LEU A 276 16.91 11.21 -2.01
N ALA A 277 17.07 10.18 -2.84
CA ALA A 277 18.32 9.87 -3.48
C ALA A 277 18.66 10.87 -4.60
N PRO A 278 19.95 11.07 -4.91
CA PRO A 278 20.35 11.82 -6.10
C PRO A 278 19.69 11.25 -7.37
N GLY A 279 19.21 12.13 -8.26
CA GLY A 279 18.47 11.74 -9.47
C GLY A 279 16.94 11.76 -9.35
N TYR A 280 16.40 12.06 -8.16
CA TYR A 280 14.97 12.18 -7.89
C TYR A 280 14.53 13.65 -7.69
N GLU A 281 15.32 14.63 -8.13
CA GLU A 281 15.09 16.07 -7.90
C GLU A 281 13.77 16.58 -8.52
N ILE A 282 13.30 15.95 -9.61
CA ILE A 282 12.00 16.27 -10.22
C ILE A 282 10.84 16.09 -9.21
N TYR A 283 10.96 15.11 -8.32
CA TYR A 283 9.96 14.89 -7.27
C TYR A 283 10.03 15.94 -6.18
N GLU A 284 11.17 16.61 -5.95
CA GLU A 284 11.28 17.73 -5.01
C GLU A 284 10.44 18.93 -5.47
N ASP A 285 10.54 19.30 -6.75
CA ASP A 285 9.78 20.42 -7.32
C ASP A 285 8.26 20.16 -7.31
N GLU A 286 7.87 18.92 -7.65
CA GLU A 286 6.47 18.52 -7.68
C GLU A 286 5.88 18.44 -6.27
N ALA A 287 6.68 17.94 -5.32
CA ALA A 287 6.33 17.91 -3.92
C ALA A 287 6.24 19.30 -3.28
N ALA A 288 7.16 20.22 -3.61
CA ALA A 288 7.11 21.61 -3.14
C ALA A 288 5.78 22.27 -3.56
N ARG A 289 5.38 22.12 -4.82
CA ARG A 289 4.08 22.62 -5.30
C ARG A 289 2.88 22.01 -4.56
N TYR A 290 2.94 20.72 -4.23
CA TYR A 290 1.89 20.06 -3.44
C TYR A 290 1.88 20.55 -1.98
N LEU A 291 3.05 20.90 -1.44
CA LEU A 291 3.21 21.44 -0.08
C LEU A 291 2.79 22.92 0.05
N GLU A 292 2.61 23.65 -1.05
CA GLU A 292 2.14 25.05 -1.04
C GLU A 292 0.61 25.18 -1.10
N GLN A 293 -0.09 24.14 -1.55
CA GLN A 293 -1.56 24.05 -1.63
C GLN A 293 -2.21 23.69 -0.28
#